data_AF-A0A258ZSJ1-F1
#
_entry.id   AF-A0A258ZSJ1-F1
#
_cell.length_a   1.000
_cell.length_b   1.000
_cell.length_c   1.000
_cell.angle_alpha   90.00
_cell.angle_beta   90.00
_cell.angle_gamma   90.00
#
_symmetry.space_group_name_H-M   'P 1'
#
loop_
_entity.id
_entity.type
_entity.pdbx_description
1 polymer ?
#
loop_
_entity_poly.entity_id
_entity_poly.type
_entity_poly.pdbx_seq_one_letter_code
_entity_poly.pdbx_strand_id
1 'polypeptide(L)'
;MRITHFINQYPKVSHTFIRREIMALERQGFSVQRIALRGWDEKLLDADDMHEQTLTQYVLKNGIAGLLLSTLRIKIQHPVRFFKAFIGAIKMGWHADRSIPYHLVYLLEACQTLRMMQQFNSQH
;
A
#
# COMPACT_ATOMS: atom_id res chain seq x y z
N MET A 1 -8.14 -10.86 14.80
CA MET A 1 -6.95 -10.02 14.54
C MET A 1 -6.94 -9.62 13.06
N ARG A 2 -6.48 -8.41 12.74
CA ARG A 2 -6.58 -7.81 11.40
C ARG A 2 -5.20 -7.60 10.81
N ILE A 3 -4.84 -8.34 9.77
CA ILE A 3 -3.49 -8.33 9.18
C ILE A 3 -3.52 -7.58 7.86
N THR A 4 -2.50 -6.77 7.57
CA THR A 4 -2.37 -6.11 6.27
C THR A 4 -1.14 -6.61 5.52
N HIS A 5 -1.37 -7.23 4.36
CA HIS A 5 -0.34 -7.58 3.40
C HIS A 5 -0.12 -6.42 2.44
N PHE A 6 1.07 -5.83 2.48
CA PHE A 6 1.50 -4.80 1.54
C PHE A 6 2.44 -5.39 0.48
N ILE A 7 2.10 -5.19 -0.80
CA ILE A 7 2.78 -5.80 -1.95
C ILE A 7 3.03 -4.71 -3.00
N ASN A 8 4.13 -4.79 -3.75
CA ASN A 8 4.37 -3.83 -4.82
C ASN A 8 3.40 -4.00 -6.00
N GLN A 9 3.22 -5.25 -6.47
CA GLN A 9 2.34 -5.56 -7.60
C GLN A 9 1.51 -6.80 -7.30
N TYR A 10 0.19 -6.70 -7.36
CA TYR A 10 -0.70 -7.84 -7.11
C TYR A 10 -2.09 -7.61 -7.74
N PRO A 11 -2.76 -8.65 -8.25
CA PRO A 11 -2.31 -10.04 -8.41
C PRO A 11 -1.45 -10.24 -9.66
N LYS A 12 -0.58 -11.27 -9.63
CA LYS A 12 0.28 -11.67 -10.74
C LYS A 12 0.32 -13.19 -10.81
N VAL A 13 0.46 -13.76 -12.01
CA VAL A 13 0.47 -15.22 -12.23
C VAL A 13 1.53 -15.95 -11.37
N SER A 14 2.64 -15.29 -11.05
CA SER A 14 3.70 -15.81 -10.17
C SER A 14 3.41 -15.68 -8.67
N HIS A 15 2.33 -15.03 -8.25
CA HIS A 15 2.00 -14.73 -6.85
C HIS A 15 1.04 -15.72 -6.20
N THR A 16 1.01 -16.97 -6.72
CA THR A 16 0.23 -18.07 -6.12
C THR A 16 0.64 -18.34 -4.66
N PHE A 17 1.90 -18.11 -4.30
CA PHE A 17 2.37 -18.19 -2.91
C PHE A 17 1.62 -17.19 -2.00
N ILE A 18 1.56 -15.93 -2.41
CA ILE A 18 0.91 -14.85 -1.66
C ILE A 18 -0.58 -15.14 -1.51
N ARG A 19 -1.24 -15.58 -2.59
CA ARG A 19 -2.65 -15.99 -2.56
C ARG A 19 -2.88 -17.10 -1.53
N ARG A 20 -2.06 -18.16 -1.56
CA ARG A 20 -2.17 -19.29 -0.62
C ARG A 20 -1.93 -18.89 0.82
N GLU A 21 -0.96 -18.02 1.08
CA GLU A 21 -0.67 -17.48 2.41
C GLU A 21 -1.87 -16.71 2.97
N ILE A 22 -2.43 -15.79 2.18
CA ILE A 22 -3.59 -15.01 2.59
C ILE A 22 -4.80 -15.92 2.85
N MET A 23 -5.08 -16.86 1.95
CA MET A 23 -6.17 -17.82 2.13
C MET A 23 -5.98 -18.68 3.40
N ALA A 24 -4.74 -19.06 3.72
CA ALA A 24 -4.43 -19.81 4.94
C ALA A 24 -4.69 -18.98 6.19
N LEU A 25 -4.33 -17.69 6.19
CA LEU A 25 -4.63 -16.76 7.29
C LEU A 25 -6.14 -16.54 7.44
N GLU A 26 -6.87 -16.37 6.33
CA GLU A 26 -8.33 -16.20 6.36
C GLU A 26 -9.05 -17.46 6.87
N ARG A 27 -8.57 -18.66 6.50
CA ARG A 27 -9.08 -19.93 7.05
C ARG A 27 -8.84 -20.08 8.55
N GLN A 28 -7.82 -19.44 9.10
CA GLN A 28 -7.56 -19.39 10.55
C GLN A 28 -8.44 -18.33 11.27
N GLY A 29 -9.31 -17.62 10.54
CA GLY A 29 -10.20 -16.60 11.10
C GLY A 29 -9.59 -15.20 11.17
N PHE A 30 -8.43 -14.97 10.55
CA PHE A 30 -7.85 -13.63 10.45
C PHE A 30 -8.52 -12.82 9.34
N SER A 31 -8.76 -11.53 9.56
CA SER A 31 -9.19 -10.63 8.49
C SER A 31 -7.95 -10.07 7.81
N VAL A 32 -7.77 -10.34 6.52
CA VAL A 32 -6.58 -9.91 5.79
C VAL A 32 -6.90 -8.80 4.79
N GLN A 33 -6.29 -7.63 4.96
CA GLN A 33 -6.31 -6.55 3.99
C GLN A 33 -5.16 -6.72 3.00
N ARG A 34 -5.47 -6.70 1.71
CA ARG A 34 -4.50 -6.72 0.62
C ARG A 34 -4.29 -5.30 0.11
N ILE A 35 -3.07 -4.77 0.22
CA ILE A 35 -2.69 -3.47 -0.34
C ILE A 35 -1.61 -3.69 -1.39
N ALA A 36 -1.85 -3.19 -2.60
CA ALA A 36 -0.87 -3.21 -3.68
C ALA A 36 -0.54 -1.79 -4.15
N LEU A 37 0.71 -1.53 -4.58
CA LEU A 37 1.03 -0.27 -5.26
C LEU A 37 0.43 -0.23 -6.67
N ARG A 38 0.58 -1.32 -7.43
CA ARG A 38 0.17 -1.46 -8.85
C ARG A 38 -0.41 -2.86 -9.14
N GLY A 39 -0.85 -3.09 -10.38
CA GLY A 39 -1.37 -4.39 -10.84
C GLY A 39 -2.88 -4.43 -11.09
N TRP A 40 -3.54 -3.27 -11.14
CA TRP A 40 -4.98 -3.19 -11.48
C TRP A 40 -5.25 -3.34 -12.98
N ASP A 41 -4.23 -3.18 -13.82
CA ASP A 41 -4.28 -3.18 -15.28
C ASP A 41 -3.69 -4.44 -15.91
N GLU A 42 -3.23 -5.38 -15.08
CA GLU A 42 -2.65 -6.63 -15.55
C GLU A 42 -3.76 -7.55 -16.09
N LYS A 43 -3.52 -8.15 -17.26
CA LYS A 43 -4.49 -9.04 -17.91
C LYS A 43 -4.48 -10.40 -17.20
N LEU A 44 -5.42 -10.58 -16.28
CA LEU A 44 -5.61 -11.82 -15.54
C LEU A 44 -6.48 -12.77 -16.36
N LEU A 45 -6.05 -14.02 -16.48
CA LEU A 45 -6.77 -15.07 -17.21
C LEU A 45 -7.47 -16.05 -16.26
N ASP A 46 -7.03 -16.12 -15.00
CA ASP A 46 -7.58 -17.00 -13.97
C ASP A 46 -8.70 -16.29 -13.19
N ALA A 47 -9.82 -16.97 -12.98
CA ALA A 47 -10.96 -16.44 -12.24
C ALA A 47 -10.62 -16.14 -10.77
N ASP A 48 -9.73 -16.94 -10.17
CA ASP A 48 -9.23 -16.73 -8.81
C ASP A 48 -8.44 -15.41 -8.72
N ASP A 49 -7.61 -15.13 -9.72
CA ASP A 49 -6.81 -13.90 -9.74
C ASP A 49 -7.69 -12.68 -9.96
N MET A 50 -8.72 -12.79 -10.81
CA MET A 50 -9.72 -11.73 -10.96
C MET A 50 -10.44 -11.46 -9.64
N HIS A 51 -10.80 -12.50 -8.89
CA HIS A 51 -11.42 -12.34 -7.58
C HIS A 51 -10.48 -11.61 -6.60
N GLU A 52 -9.22 -12.04 -6.51
CA GLU A 52 -8.21 -11.39 -5.67
C GLU A 52 -7.97 -9.92 -6.06
N GLN A 53 -8.02 -9.59 -7.35
CA GLN A 53 -7.93 -8.21 -7.83
C GLN A 53 -9.07 -7.33 -7.29
N THR A 54 -10.29 -7.87 -7.18
CA THR A 54 -11.43 -7.13 -6.63
C THR A 54 -11.30 -6.86 -5.13
N LEU A 55 -10.63 -7.73 -4.39
CA LEU A 55 -10.38 -7.60 -2.95
C LEU A 55 -9.17 -6.71 -2.64
N THR A 56 -8.31 -6.48 -3.63
CA THR A 56 -7.06 -5.74 -3.46
C THR A 56 -7.28 -4.23 -3.52
N GLN A 57 -6.75 -3.53 -2.52
CA GLN A 57 -6.75 -2.08 -2.48
C GLN A 57 -5.48 -1.54 -3.13
N TYR A 58 -5.63 -0.62 -4.07
CA TYR A 58 -4.53 -0.08 -4.85
C TYR A 58 -4.16 1.33 -4.39
N VAL A 59 -2.91 1.53 -3.98
CA VAL A 59 -2.40 2.83 -3.51
C VAL A 59 -2.42 3.87 -4.63
N LEU A 60 -1.99 3.49 -5.84
CA LEU A 60 -1.84 4.42 -6.97
C LEU A 60 -3.07 4.54 -7.88
N LYS A 61 -4.13 3.75 -7.63
CA LYS A 61 -5.32 3.70 -8.51
C LYS A 61 -6.07 5.04 -8.61
N ASN A 62 -6.05 5.84 -7.55
CA ASN A 62 -6.65 7.18 -7.53
C ASN A 62 -5.69 8.30 -8.00
N GLY A 63 -4.52 7.91 -8.54
CA GLY A 63 -3.50 8.84 -9.01
C GLY A 63 -2.95 9.77 -7.94
N ILE A 64 -2.24 10.82 -8.40
CA ILE A 64 -1.59 11.81 -7.52
C ILE A 64 -2.61 12.57 -6.65
N ALA A 65 -3.82 12.83 -7.16
CA ALA A 65 -4.86 13.53 -6.42
C ALA A 65 -5.26 12.77 -5.14
N GLY A 66 -5.47 11.44 -5.24
CA GLY A 66 -5.76 10.60 -4.07
C GLY A 66 -4.63 10.61 -3.04
N LEU A 67 -3.39 10.57 -3.50
CA LEU A 67 -2.21 10.63 -2.64
C LEU A 67 -2.10 11.97 -1.90
N LEU A 68 -2.32 13.10 -2.59
CA LEU A 68 -2.26 14.43 -1.99
C LEU A 68 -3.35 14.62 -0.93
N LEU A 69 -4.57 14.15 -1.18
CA LEU A 69 -5.66 14.21 -0.20
C LEU A 69 -5.34 13.43 1.07
N SER A 70 -4.82 12.20 0.92
CA SER A 70 -4.40 11.39 2.07
C SER A 70 -3.24 12.02 2.83
N THR A 71 -2.27 12.59 2.11
CA THR A 71 -1.13 13.30 2.70
C THR A 71 -1.58 14.52 3.49
N LEU A 72 -2.50 15.33 2.95
CA LEU A 72 -3.03 16.51 3.64
C LEU A 72 -3.75 16.10 4.92
N ARG A 73 -4.54 15.01 4.89
CA ARG A 73 -5.22 14.47 6.06
C ARG A 73 -4.24 14.00 7.14
N ILE A 74 -3.19 13.26 6.77
CA ILE A 74 -2.17 12.80 7.71
C ILE A 74 -1.37 13.98 8.28
N LYS A 75 -1.05 14.99 7.45
CA LYS A 75 -0.37 16.21 7.89
C LYS A 75 -1.20 16.97 8.95
N ILE A 76 -2.51 17.05 8.78
CA ILE A 76 -3.41 17.72 9.74
C ILE A 76 -3.57 16.87 11.02
N GLN A 77 -3.71 15.55 10.90
CA GLN A 77 -3.92 14.67 12.05
C GLN A 77 -2.65 14.44 12.88
N HIS A 78 -1.48 14.41 12.23
CA HIS A 78 -0.20 14.06 12.85
C HIS A 78 0.96 14.94 12.33
N PRO A 79 0.93 16.26 12.56
CA PRO A 79 1.90 17.20 11.97
C PRO A 79 3.35 16.88 12.33
N VAL A 80 3.62 16.55 13.61
CA VAL A 80 4.98 16.25 14.09
C VAL A 80 5.54 14.98 13.43
N ARG A 81 4.73 13.92 13.30
CA ARG A 81 5.15 12.67 12.67
C ARG A 81 5.37 12.84 11.17
N PHE A 82 4.50 13.61 10.52
CA PHE A 82 4.63 13.95 9.11
C PHE A 82 5.95 14.69 8.82
N PHE A 83 6.28 15.73 9.60
CA PHE A 83 7.54 16.46 9.43
C PHE A 83 8.77 15.58 9.65
N LYS A 84 8.75 14.70 10.66
CA LYS A 84 9.83 13.72 10.86
C LYS A 84 9.99 12.78 9.66
N ALA A 85 8.89 12.27 9.13
CA ALA A 85 8.90 11.42 7.93
C ALA A 85 9.39 12.17 6.68
N PHE A 86 9.01 13.44 6.53
CA PHE A 86 9.46 14.31 5.45
C PHE A 86 10.98 14.56 5.48
N ILE A 87 11.52 14.89 6.66
CA ILE A 87 12.97 15.02 6.86
C ILE A 87 13.67 13.69 6.57
N GLY A 88 13.08 12.57 7.02
CA GLY A 88 13.57 11.23 6.72
C GLY A 88 13.65 10.96 5.22
N ALA A 89 12.59 11.27 4.47
CA ALA A 89 12.54 11.08 3.02
C ALA A 89 13.62 11.92 2.30
N ILE A 90 13.84 13.17 2.72
CA ILE A 90 14.91 14.02 2.16
C ILE A 90 16.29 13.43 2.47
N LYS A 91 16.52 12.99 3.71
CA LYS A 91 17.80 12.37 4.10
C LYS A 91 18.08 11.10 3.30
N MET A 92 17.06 10.28 3.06
CA MET A 92 17.17 9.09 2.21
C MET A 92 17.50 9.46 0.76
N GLY A 93 16.92 10.53 0.23
CA GLY A 93 17.19 11.00 -1.14
C GLY A 93 18.52 11.73 -1.33
N TRP A 94 19.20 12.13 -0.25
CA TRP A 94 20.48 12.84 -0.35
C TRP A 94 21.61 11.92 -0.84
N HIS A 95 21.62 10.65 -0.43
CA HIS A 95 22.65 9.66 -0.79
C HIS A 95 22.13 8.54 -1.70
N ALA A 96 20.91 8.68 -2.23
CA ALA A 96 20.35 7.65 -3.09
C ALA A 96 20.72 7.87 -4.56
N ASP A 97 20.83 6.76 -5.30
CA ASP A 97 20.93 6.77 -6.78
C ASP A 97 19.74 7.45 -7.46
N ARG A 98 18.62 7.61 -6.74
CA ARG A 98 17.40 8.25 -7.24
C ARG A 98 17.25 9.64 -6.65
N SER A 99 16.81 10.58 -7.49
CA SER A 99 16.63 11.98 -7.10
C SER A 99 15.56 12.15 -6.01
N ILE A 100 15.73 13.18 -5.19
CA ILE A 100 14.85 13.56 -4.07
C ILE A 100 13.34 13.53 -4.40
N PRO A 101 12.87 13.98 -5.59
CA PRO A 101 11.45 13.91 -5.93
C PRO A 101 10.84 12.51 -5.83
N TYR A 102 11.60 11.44 -6.15
CA TYR A 102 11.11 10.07 -6.01
C TYR A 102 10.86 9.70 -4.55
N HIS A 103 11.71 10.15 -3.63
CA HIS A 103 11.54 9.91 -2.20
C HIS A 103 10.33 10.66 -1.63
N LEU A 104 10.00 11.84 -2.19
CA LEU A 104 8.77 12.54 -1.84
C LEU A 104 7.54 11.77 -2.33
N VAL A 105 7.58 11.15 -3.52
CA VAL A 105 6.50 10.28 -4.00
C VAL A 105 6.32 9.07 -3.08
N TYR A 106 7.41 8.43 -2.63
CA TYR A 106 7.32 7.34 -1.65
C TYR A 106 6.70 7.78 -0.32
N LEU A 107 6.96 9.01 0.12
CA LEU A 107 6.28 9.56 1.30
C LEU A 107 4.77 9.71 1.07
N LEU A 108 4.36 10.18 -0.12
CA LEU A 108 2.94 10.28 -0.48
C LEU A 108 2.27 8.89 -0.52
N GLU A 109 2.93 7.91 -1.12
CA GLU A 109 2.48 6.51 -1.13
C GLU A 109 2.35 5.95 0.29
N ALA A 110 3.34 6.21 1.16
CA ALA A 110 3.30 5.79 2.56
C ALA A 110 2.14 6.42 3.34
N CYS A 111 1.83 7.70 3.10
CA CYS A 111 0.68 8.37 3.73
C CYS A 111 -0.66 7.74 3.31
N GLN A 112 -0.79 7.38 2.03
CA GLN A 112 -1.97 6.68 1.52
C GLN A 112 -2.10 5.27 2.12
N THR A 113 -1.00 4.50 2.18
CA THR A 113 -0.97 3.17 2.79
C THR A 113 -1.34 3.24 4.27
N LEU A 114 -0.77 4.20 5.01
CA LEU A 114 -1.09 4.40 6.43
C LEU A 114 -2.59 4.68 6.63
N ARG A 115 -3.20 5.51 5.77
CA ARG A 115 -4.64 5.78 5.83
C ARG A 115 -5.45 4.50 5.60
N MET A 116 -5.09 3.68 4.62
CA MET A 116 -5.77 2.40 4.35
C MET A 116 -5.65 1.42 5.52
N MET A 117 -4.47 1.34 6.15
CA MET A 117 -4.23 0.51 7.34
C MET A 117 -5.03 0.98 8.55
N GLN A 118 -5.12 2.30 8.76
CA GLN A 118 -5.90 2.90 9.84
C GLN A 118 -7.40 2.66 9.65
N GLN A 119 -7.91 2.78 8.41
CA GLN A 119 -9.31 2.46 8.10
C GLN A 119 -9.63 0.99 8.38
N PHE A 120 -8.69 0.09 8.09
CA PHE A 120 -8.84 -1.32 8.39
C PHE A 120 -8.65 -1.65 9.88
N ASN A 121 -8.12 -0.73 10.71
CA ASN A 121 -7.71 -1.00 12.09
C ASN A 121 -6.78 -2.21 12.18
N SER A 122 -5.76 -2.20 11.33
CA SER A 122 -4.76 -3.26 11.24
C SER A 122 -4.05 -3.42 12.59
N GLN A 123 -3.96 -4.66 13.05
CA GLN A 123 -3.29 -5.07 14.28
C GLN A 123 -2.05 -5.87 13.86
N HIS A 124 -0.87 -5.32 14.16
CA HIS A 124 0.42 -5.93 13.84
C HIS A 124 0.73 -7.12 14.72
#